data_AF-A0A2V6VHV3-F1
#
_entry.id   AF-A0A2V6VHV3-F1
#
_cell.length_a   1.000
_cell.length_b   1.000
_cell.length_c   1.000
_cell.angle_alpha   90.00
_cell.angle_beta   90.00
_cell.angle_gamma   90.00
#
_symmetry.space_group_name_H-M   'P 1'
#
loop_
_entity.id
_entity.type
_entity.pdbx_description
1 polymer ?
#
loop_
_entity_poly.entity_id
_entity_poly.type
_entity_poly.pdbx_seq_one_letter_code
_entity_poly.pdbx_strand_id
1 'polypeptide(L)'
;MRILVTGGAGFIGSHLCEYFLDRGWDVVAMDDFVTGSRHNLAGLAARRGFALVEHDVTEYIRVDGQLDWVLHFASPASPLDYLELPIQTLKVGALGTHNALGVAK
;
A
#
# COMPACT_ATOMS: atom_id res chain seq x y z
N MET A 1 -16.36 7.02 0.41
CA MET A 1 -15.02 7.52 0.73
C MET A 1 -14.01 6.69 -0.03
N ARG A 2 -12.85 7.26 -0.34
CA ARG A 2 -11.79 6.61 -1.10
C ARG A 2 -10.47 6.66 -0.35
N ILE A 3 -9.79 5.52 -0.29
CA ILE A 3 -8.59 5.34 0.50
C ILE A 3 -7.46 4.72 -0.31
N LEU A 4 -6.24 5.23 -0.10
CA LEU A 4 -5.00 4.60 -0.56
C LEU A 4 -4.38 3.82 0.60
N VAL A 5 -4.05 2.55 0.36
CA VAL A 5 -3.31 1.69 1.31
C VAL A 5 -2.02 1.25 0.63
N THR A 6 -0.88 1.82 1.03
CA THR A 6 0.42 1.34 0.54
C THR A 6 0.89 0.15 1.37
N GLY A 7 1.62 -0.80 0.78
CA GLY A 7 1.87 -2.09 1.41
C GLY A 7 0.58 -2.93 1.46
N GLY A 8 -0.33 -2.68 0.51
CA GLY A 8 -1.67 -3.26 0.49
C GLY A 8 -1.69 -4.77 0.33
N ALA A 9 -0.64 -5.37 -0.23
CA ALA A 9 -0.49 -6.82 -0.36
C ALA A 9 0.26 -7.46 0.82
N GLY A 10 0.72 -6.67 1.80
CA GLY A 10 1.26 -7.14 3.07
C GLY A 10 0.18 -7.60 4.05
N PHE A 11 0.59 -8.17 5.18
CA PHE A 11 -0.34 -8.73 6.19
C PHE A 11 -1.35 -7.69 6.69
N ILE A 12 -0.90 -6.56 7.23
CA ILE A 12 -1.80 -5.52 7.77
C ILE A 12 -2.56 -4.83 6.63
N GLY A 13 -1.87 -4.50 5.54
CA GLY A 13 -2.45 -3.78 4.41
C GLY A 13 -3.64 -4.51 3.77
N SER A 14 -3.55 -5.83 3.58
CA SER A 14 -4.61 -6.59 2.92
C SER A 14 -5.88 -6.68 3.78
N HIS A 15 -5.73 -6.83 5.10
CA HIS A 15 -6.85 -6.84 6.03
C HIS A 15 -7.52 -5.48 6.12
N LEU A 16 -6.74 -4.38 6.06
CA LEU A 16 -7.31 -3.03 5.98
C LEU A 16 -8.07 -2.84 4.68
N CYS A 17 -7.53 -3.32 3.54
CA CYS A 17 -8.24 -3.27 2.26
C CYS A 17 -9.60 -3.96 2.34
N GLU A 18 -9.64 -5.19 2.86
CA GLU A 18 -10.89 -5.94 3.05
C GLU A 18 -11.86 -5.21 3.97
N TYR A 19 -11.37 -4.73 5.12
CA TYR A 19 -12.16 -4.01 6.12
C TYR A 19 -12.87 -2.76 5.57
N PHE A 20 -12.19 -1.97 4.72
CA PHE A 20 -12.77 -0.76 4.13
C PHE A 20 -13.70 -1.09 2.95
N LEU A 21 -13.38 -2.11 2.15
CA LEU A 21 -14.30 -2.59 1.12
C LEU A 21 -15.62 -3.10 1.73
N ASP A 22 -15.57 -3.77 2.88
CA ASP A 22 -16.77 -4.23 3.61
C ASP A 22 -17.65 -3.08 4.11
N ARG A 23 -17.08 -1.88 4.23
CA ARG A 23 -17.79 -0.64 4.57
C ARG A 23 -18.30 0.11 3.34
N GLY A 24 -18.09 -0.44 2.14
CA GLY A 24 -18.49 0.18 0.87
C GLY A 24 -17.59 1.34 0.46
N TRP A 25 -16.34 1.37 0.91
CA TRP A 25 -15.36 2.37 0.47
C TRP A 25 -14.65 1.90 -0.81
N ASP A 26 -14.18 2.85 -1.61
CA ASP A 26 -13.28 2.57 -2.71
C ASP A 26 -11.84 2.47 -2.16
N VAL A 27 -11.17 1.35 -2.43
CA VAL A 27 -9.83 1.04 -1.91
C VAL A 27 -8.84 0.92 -3.07
N VAL A 28 -7.78 1.72 -3.02
CA VAL A 28 -6.60 1.58 -3.87
C VAL A 28 -5.51 0.91 -3.04
N ALA A 29 -5.24 -0.37 -3.29
CA ALA A 29 -4.08 -1.07 -2.74
C ALA A 29 -2.86 -0.76 -3.62
N MET A 30 -1.76 -0.32 -3.01
CA MET A 30 -0.50 -0.06 -3.67
C MET A 30 0.60 -0.93 -3.07
N ASP A 31 1.33 -1.65 -3.91
CA ASP A 31 2.36 -2.59 -3.46
C ASP A 31 3.36 -2.87 -4.59
N ASP A 32 4.62 -3.15 -4.28
CA ASP A 32 5.65 -3.57 -5.25
C ASP A 32 5.95 -5.08 -5.18
N PHE A 33 5.29 -5.80 -4.27
CA PHE A 33 5.45 -7.23 -4.01
C PHE A 33 6.87 -7.65 -3.59
N VAL A 34 7.69 -6.75 -3.05
CA VAL A 34 9.00 -7.11 -2.48
C VAL A 34 8.83 -8.06 -1.29
N THR A 35 7.92 -7.72 -0.37
CA THR A 35 7.51 -8.60 0.75
C THR A 35 6.02 -8.93 0.75
N GLY A 36 5.21 -8.20 -0.02
CA GLY A 36 3.79 -8.45 -0.20
C GLY A 36 3.50 -9.67 -1.07
N SER A 37 2.28 -10.21 -0.99
CA SER A 37 1.86 -11.36 -1.81
C SER A 37 0.53 -11.12 -2.47
N ARG A 38 0.45 -11.40 -3.79
CA ARG A 38 -0.82 -11.36 -4.55
C ARG A 38 -1.89 -12.28 -3.96
N HIS A 39 -1.49 -13.35 -3.27
CA HIS A 39 -2.42 -14.25 -2.60
C HIS A 39 -3.28 -13.51 -1.57
N ASN A 40 -2.71 -12.54 -0.84
CA ASN A 40 -3.41 -11.74 0.16
C ASN A 40 -4.52 -10.86 -0.44
N LEU A 41 -4.48 -10.61 -1.75
CA LEU A 41 -5.44 -9.77 -2.48
C LEU A 41 -6.38 -10.58 -3.38
N ALA A 42 -6.19 -11.89 -3.49
CA ALA A 42 -6.92 -12.72 -4.45
C ALA A 42 -8.44 -12.66 -4.26
N GLY A 43 -8.92 -12.62 -3.00
CA GLY A 43 -10.34 -12.46 -2.67
C GLY A 43 -10.90 -11.05 -2.92
N LEU A 44 -10.04 -10.05 -3.11
CA LEU A 44 -10.43 -8.65 -3.26
C LEU A 44 -10.47 -8.20 -4.73
N ALA A 45 -9.68 -8.83 -5.60
CA ALA A 45 -9.51 -8.42 -7.00
C ALA A 45 -10.82 -8.30 -7.80
N ALA A 46 -11.83 -9.12 -7.49
CA ALA A 46 -13.14 -9.09 -8.16
C ALA A 46 -14.17 -8.19 -7.46
N ARG A 47 -13.84 -7.60 -6.31
CA ARG A 47 -14.78 -6.77 -5.54
C ARG A 47 -14.91 -5.39 -6.18
N ARG A 48 -16.15 -4.91 -6.29
CA ARG A 48 -16.43 -3.53 -6.69
C ARG A 48 -15.75 -2.56 -5.71
N GLY A 49 -15.13 -1.52 -6.26
CA GLY A 49 -14.44 -0.49 -5.48
C GLY A 49 -12.99 -0.83 -5.15
N PHE A 50 -12.50 -2.02 -5.49
CA PHE A 50 -11.09 -2.38 -5.31
C PHE A 50 -10.26 -2.07 -6.56
N ALA A 51 -9.09 -1.46 -6.36
CA ALA A 51 -8.07 -1.29 -7.39
C ALA A 51 -6.70 -1.67 -6.83
N LEU A 52 -5.90 -2.39 -7.62
CA LEU A 52 -4.51 -2.70 -7.31
C LEU A 52 -3.59 -1.88 -8.23
N VAL A 53 -2.62 -1.20 -7.63
CA VAL A 53 -1.57 -0.46 -8.32
C VAL A 53 -0.22 -1.07 -7.92
N GLU A 54 0.47 -1.67 -8.88
CA GLU A 54 1.81 -2.17 -8.66
C GLU A 54 2.83 -1.03 -8.77
N HIS A 55 3.45 -0.65 -7.65
CA HIS A 55 4.26 0.55 -7.58
C HIS A 55 5.20 0.56 -6.36
N ASP A 56 6.45 0.98 -6.59
CA ASP A 56 7.43 1.28 -5.55
C ASP A 56 7.14 2.67 -4.96
N VAL A 57 6.77 2.72 -3.68
CA VAL A 57 6.43 3.96 -2.98
C VAL A 57 7.59 4.95 -2.87
N THR A 58 8.84 4.52 -3.08
CA THR A 58 10.01 5.40 -3.06
C THR A 58 10.08 6.27 -4.31
N GLU A 59 9.34 5.91 -5.36
CA GLU A 59 9.11 6.72 -6.54
C GLU A 59 7.88 7.62 -6.38
N TYR A 60 7.72 8.60 -7.27
CA TYR A 60 6.60 9.54 -7.20
C TYR A 60 5.24 8.82 -7.30
N ILE A 61 4.44 8.93 -6.24
CA ILE A 61 3.12 8.33 -6.17
C ILE A 61 2.11 9.19 -6.92
N ARG A 62 1.54 8.62 -7.98
CA ARG A 62 0.40 9.20 -8.71
C ARG A 62 -0.85 8.36 -8.48
N VAL A 63 -1.88 8.97 -7.92
CA VAL A 63 -3.21 8.36 -7.82
C VAL A 63 -4.22 9.36 -8.38
N ASP A 64 -4.95 8.96 -9.42
CA ASP A 64 -5.95 9.82 -10.05
C ASP A 64 -7.21 9.91 -9.19
N GLY A 65 -7.80 11.10 -9.09
CA GLY A 65 -9.02 11.38 -8.32
C GLY A 65 -8.77 11.67 -6.84
N GLN A 66 -9.77 12.21 -6.17
CA GLN A 66 -9.66 12.62 -4.76
C GLN A 66 -9.52 11.39 -3.84
N LEU A 67 -8.66 11.52 -2.82
CA LEU A 67 -8.51 10.59 -1.71
C LEU A 67 -9.01 11.26 -0.43
N ASP A 68 -9.79 10.53 0.36
CA ASP A 68 -10.21 10.96 1.69
C ASP A 68 -9.17 10.54 2.76
N TRP A 69 -8.45 9.44 2.51
CA TRP A 69 -7.51 8.85 3.46
C TRP A 69 -6.29 8.24 2.75
N VAL A 70 -5.13 8.32 3.41
CA VAL A 70 -3.90 7.62 3.03
C VAL A 70 -3.39 6.83 4.24
N LEU A 71 -3.21 5.54 4.06
CA LEU A 71 -2.66 4.62 5.05
C LEU A 71 -1.35 4.04 4.54
N HIS A 72 -0.24 4.43 5.16
CA HIS A 72 1.11 4.07 4.71
C HIS A 72 1.67 2.91 5.54
N PHE A 73 1.60 1.69 4.99
CA PHE A 73 2.11 0.46 5.61
C PHE A 73 3.17 -0.27 4.76
N ALA A 74 3.65 0.36 3.68
CA ALA A 74 4.73 -0.21 2.88
C ALA A 74 6.03 -0.15 3.69
N SER A 75 6.64 -1.31 3.96
CA SER A 75 7.99 -1.44 4.51
C SER A 75 8.38 -2.93 4.58
N PRO A 76 9.62 -3.31 4.23
CA PRO A 76 10.19 -4.59 4.63
C PRO A 76 10.44 -4.56 6.15
N ALA A 77 9.47 -5.03 6.94
CA ALA A 77 9.38 -4.72 8.37
C ALA A 77 9.82 -5.84 9.34
N SER A 78 10.36 -6.96 8.84
CA SER A 78 10.86 -8.04 9.70
C SER A 78 12.36 -7.87 10.03
N PRO A 79 12.84 -8.39 11.17
CA PRO A 79 14.27 -8.37 11.51
C PRO A 79 15.18 -8.97 10.43
N LEU A 80 14.71 -9.99 9.71
CA LEU A 80 15.43 -10.59 8.60
C LEU A 80 15.45 -9.65 7.39
N ASP A 81 14.31 -9.07 7.03
CA ASP A 81 14.22 -8.15 5.88
C ASP A 81 15.09 -6.90 6.08
N TYR A 82 15.20 -6.38 7.32
CA TYR A 82 16.07 -5.24 7.59
C TYR A 82 17.55 -5.54 7.31
N LEU A 83 17.97 -6.79 7.48
CA LEU A 83 19.34 -7.22 7.20
C LEU A 83 19.55 -7.52 5.72
N GLU A 84 18.55 -8.08 5.04
CA GLU A 84 18.63 -8.43 3.62
C GLU A 84 18.40 -7.23 2.69
N LEU A 85 17.54 -6.28 3.10
CA LEU A 85 17.08 -5.14 2.31
C LEU A 85 17.29 -3.78 3.00
N PRO A 86 18.47 -3.50 3.62
CA PRO A 86 18.66 -2.30 4.45
C PRO A 86 18.49 -0.99 3.68
N ILE A 87 18.90 -0.96 2.40
CA ILE A 87 18.78 0.23 1.55
C ILE A 87 17.32 0.49 1.17
N GLN A 88 16.57 -0.56 0.86
CA GLN A 88 15.15 -0.47 0.54
C GLN A 88 14.35 -0.04 1.78
N THR A 89 14.62 -0.63 2.95
CA THR A 89 14.01 -0.18 4.22
C THR A 89 14.28 1.30 4.47
N LEU A 90 15.53 1.75 4.32
CA LEU A 90 15.88 3.17 4.48
C LEU A 90 15.10 4.06 3.51
N LYS A 91 15.09 3.69 2.22
CA LYS A 91 14.41 4.47 1.18
C LYS A 91 12.90 4.52 1.42
N VAL A 92 12.26 3.41 1.74
CA VAL A 92 10.82 3.38 2.02
C VAL A 92 10.50 4.22 3.26
N GLY A 93 11.27 4.08 4.33
CA GLY A 93 11.09 4.88 5.54
C GLY A 93 11.22 6.40 5.32
N ALA A 94 12.09 6.83 4.41
CA ALA A 94 12.32 8.25 4.11
C ALA A 94 11.52 8.75 2.89
N LEU A 95 11.86 8.25 1.70
CA LEU A 95 11.26 8.64 0.43
C LEU A 95 9.82 8.15 0.31
N GLY A 96 9.54 6.91 0.70
CA GLY A 96 8.17 6.36 0.71
C GLY A 96 7.23 7.19 1.56
N THR A 97 7.63 7.50 2.79
CA THR A 97 6.88 8.40 3.68
C THR A 97 6.71 9.80 3.06
N HIS A 98 7.78 10.37 2.48
CA HIS A 98 7.71 11.68 1.82
C HIS A 98 6.70 11.71 0.69
N ASN A 99 6.71 10.71 -0.19
CA ASN A 99 5.80 10.61 -1.32
C ASN A 99 4.35 10.39 -0.87
N ALA A 100 4.13 9.54 0.14
CA ALA A 100 2.80 9.31 0.72
C ALA A 100 2.20 10.60 1.32
N LEU A 101 3.01 11.41 2.02
CA LEU A 101 2.61 12.73 2.50
C LEU A 101 2.31 13.71 1.35
N GLY A 102 3.05 13.60 0.24
CA GLY A 102 2.82 14.41 -0.96
C GLY A 102 1.43 14.20 -1.57
N VAL A 103 0.94 12.95 -1.54
CA VAL A 103 -0.40 12.59 -2.05
C VAL A 103 -1.52 12.90 -1.06
N ALA A 104 -1.21 12.96 0.24
CA ALA A 104 -2.19 13.25 1.29
C ALA A 104 -2.49 14.75 1.48
N LYS A 105 -1.91 15.63 0.65
CA LYS A 105 -2.11 17.09 0.69
C LYS A 105 -3.44 17.55 0.10
#